data_AF-A0A6L6X9T3-F1
#
_entry.id   AF-A0A6L6X9T3-F1
#
_cell.length_a   1.000
_cell.length_b   1.000
_cell.length_c   1.000
_cell.angle_alpha   90.00
_cell.angle_beta   90.00
_cell.angle_gamma   90.00
#
_symmetry.space_group_name_H-M   'P 1'
#
loop_
_entity.id
_entity.type
_entity.pdbx_description
1 polymer ?
#
loop_
_entity_poly.entity_id
_entity_poly.type
_entity_poly.pdbx_seq_one_letter_code
_entity_poly.pdbx_strand_id
1 'polypeptide(L)'
;MSLGDDIRSDVDKLVGTPWTTRDGQVVPGTDDVKLYSNDAVNLNAVYLYADLLGSTKLARDFRPETAGKVIRASLRTASTIIKRQGGEIRSYDGDRVMGIFIGDSKNSSAVKAALQINAAMQEIVQLALYTKLPHLERDGFVPRMSVGIASGEAFIARAGVRDSSDLVSIGRAPNVAAKLSDIREPGQYRTYITADVYKMLNEASKLSEGVDMWEARNAEVGGEQMRIYRSSYRWSL
;
A
#
# COMPACT_ATOMS: atom_id res chain seq x y z
N MET A 1 11.67 22.00 33.21
CA MET A 1 12.58 21.27 32.31
C MET A 1 12.49 21.98 30.96
N SER A 2 13.60 22.16 30.24
CA SER A 2 13.54 22.79 28.91
C SER A 2 13.14 21.76 27.86
N LEU A 3 12.56 22.22 26.73
CA LEU A 3 12.26 21.35 25.59
C LEU A 3 13.49 20.53 25.15
N GLY A 4 14.68 21.13 25.20
CA GLY A 4 15.92 20.44 24.84
C GLY A 4 16.30 19.33 25.82
N ASP A 5 15.98 19.50 27.10
CA ASP A 5 16.25 18.47 28.12
C ASP A 5 15.25 17.31 27.99
N ASP A 6 13.98 17.62 27.72
CA ASP A 6 12.94 16.62 27.48
C ASP A 6 13.30 15.74 26.26
N ILE A 7 13.66 16.37 25.13
CA ILE A 7 14.07 15.64 23.91
C ILE A 7 15.32 14.78 24.16
N ARG A 8 16.35 15.32 24.83
CA ARG A 8 17.57 14.55 25.12
C ARG A 8 17.27 13.34 25.99
N SER A 9 16.48 13.53 27.05
CA SER A 9 16.06 12.45 27.94
C SER A 9 15.32 11.35 27.18
N ASP A 10 14.38 11.72 26.30
CA ASP A 10 13.64 10.75 25.49
C ASP A 10 14.55 10.01 24.49
N VAL A 11 15.41 10.74 23.79
CA VAL A 11 16.37 10.15 22.82
C VAL A 11 17.34 9.20 23.51
N ASP A 12 17.96 9.62 24.63
CA ASP A 12 18.90 8.80 25.37
C ASP A 12 18.24 7.51 25.85
N LYS A 13 17.00 7.59 26.34
CA LYS A 13 16.23 6.43 26.78
C LYS A 13 15.90 5.49 25.61
N LEU A 14 15.41 6.02 24.49
CA LEU A 14 15.03 5.22 23.32
C LEU A 14 16.24 4.56 22.64
N VAL A 15 17.36 5.27 22.52
CA VAL A 15 18.58 4.73 21.89
C VAL A 15 19.31 3.77 22.81
N GLY A 16 19.31 4.02 24.12
CA GLY A 16 20.03 3.21 25.10
C GLY A 16 19.33 1.91 25.53
N THR A 17 18.04 1.74 25.23
CA THR A 17 17.27 0.56 25.66
C THR A 17 17.35 -0.56 24.61
N PRO A 18 17.65 -1.82 24.97
CA PRO A 18 17.59 -2.93 24.02
C PRO A 18 16.17 -3.23 23.52
N TRP A 19 16.06 -3.79 22.31
CA TRP A 19 14.78 -4.24 21.78
C TRP A 19 14.33 -5.57 22.38
N THR A 20 13.05 -5.65 22.70
CA THR A 20 12.32 -6.90 22.93
C THR A 20 11.48 -7.20 21.70
N THR A 21 11.67 -8.38 21.11
CA THR A 21 11.02 -8.76 19.84
C THR A 21 10.26 -10.06 20.00
N ARG A 22 9.17 -10.20 19.24
CA ARG A 22 8.43 -11.46 19.11
C ARG A 22 7.95 -11.66 17.68
N ASP A 23 7.74 -12.90 17.28
CA ASP A 23 7.18 -13.21 15.98
C ASP A 23 5.65 -13.12 16.02
N GLY A 24 5.06 -12.43 15.05
CA GLY A 24 3.63 -12.23 14.91
C GLY A 24 3.00 -13.15 13.87
N GLN A 25 1.80 -13.63 14.17
CA GLN A 25 0.94 -14.38 13.23
C GLN A 25 -0.35 -13.63 12.89
N VAL A 26 -0.52 -12.43 13.43
CA VAL A 26 -1.62 -11.49 13.15
C VAL A 26 -1.04 -10.10 12.91
N VAL A 27 -1.72 -9.26 12.13
CA VAL A 27 -1.31 -7.86 11.97
C VAL A 27 -1.59 -7.15 13.31
N PRO A 28 -0.56 -6.63 14.01
CA PRO A 28 -0.76 -6.03 15.32
C PRO A 28 -1.55 -4.71 15.21
N GLY A 29 -2.40 -4.47 16.19
CA GLY A 29 -2.98 -3.17 16.48
C GLY A 29 -2.03 -2.30 17.30
N THR A 30 -2.32 -1.01 17.38
CA THR A 30 -1.46 -0.04 18.06
C THR A 30 -1.24 -0.35 19.55
N ASP A 31 -2.22 -0.98 20.21
CA ASP A 31 -2.14 -1.36 21.62
C ASP A 31 -1.36 -2.67 21.85
N ASP A 32 -1.07 -3.43 20.79
CA ASP A 32 -0.26 -4.65 20.88
C ASP A 32 1.24 -4.35 20.98
N VAL A 33 1.67 -3.12 20.68
CA VAL A 33 3.09 -2.71 20.69
C VAL A 33 3.27 -1.52 21.61
N LYS A 34 4.18 -1.64 22.57
CA LYS A 34 4.40 -0.61 23.60
C LYS A 34 5.08 0.63 23.00
N LEU A 35 4.59 1.82 23.38
CA LEU A 35 5.09 3.12 22.88
C LEU A 35 6.43 3.55 23.52
N TYR A 36 6.57 3.39 24.83
CA TYR A 36 7.72 3.93 25.60
C TYR A 36 8.78 2.89 25.95
N SER A 37 8.77 1.78 25.22
CA SER A 37 9.80 0.75 25.28
C SER A 37 10.13 0.31 23.87
N ASN A 38 11.35 -0.16 23.67
CA ASN A 38 11.75 -0.79 22.43
C ASN A 38 11.11 -2.19 22.33
N ASP A 39 9.82 -2.22 22.01
CA ASP A 39 9.00 -3.41 21.79
C ASP A 39 8.60 -3.49 20.32
N ALA A 40 8.70 -4.69 19.74
CA ALA A 40 8.41 -4.89 18.34
C ALA A 40 7.90 -6.30 18.00
N VAL A 41 7.21 -6.37 16.87
CA VAL A 41 6.72 -7.62 16.28
C VAL A 41 7.40 -7.85 14.95
N ASN A 42 8.10 -8.97 14.79
CA ASN A 42 8.57 -9.44 13.50
C ASN A 42 7.39 -10.08 12.75
N LEU A 43 7.13 -9.62 11.54
CA LEU A 43 5.99 -10.08 10.76
C LEU A 43 6.45 -10.46 9.35
N ASN A 44 6.29 -11.73 8.99
CA ASN A 44 6.43 -12.17 7.60
C ASN A 44 5.08 -11.99 6.88
N ALA A 45 4.95 -10.91 6.10
CA ALA A 45 3.71 -10.50 5.49
C ALA A 45 3.86 -10.13 4.01
N VAL A 46 2.73 -9.81 3.39
CA VAL A 46 2.65 -9.16 2.08
C VAL A 46 2.11 -7.77 2.28
N TYR A 47 2.83 -6.80 1.74
CA TYR A 47 2.51 -5.38 1.80
C TYR A 47 1.96 -4.93 0.47
N LEU A 48 0.80 -4.29 0.49
CA LEU A 48 0.16 -3.70 -0.66
C LEU A 48 0.02 -2.20 -0.41
N TYR A 49 0.56 -1.39 -1.32
CA TYR A 49 0.27 0.04 -1.39
C TYR A 49 -0.55 0.33 -2.63
N ALA A 50 -1.66 1.05 -2.47
CA ALA A 50 -2.45 1.56 -3.58
C ALA A 50 -2.41 3.09 -3.56
N ASP A 51 -1.98 3.69 -4.67
CA ASP A 51 -1.70 5.11 -4.81
C ASP A 51 -2.50 5.76 -5.94
N LEU A 52 -3.12 6.91 -5.67
CA LEU A 52 -3.88 7.66 -6.65
C LEU A 52 -2.97 8.34 -7.68
N LEU A 53 -3.16 7.99 -8.95
CA LEU A 53 -2.44 8.61 -10.04
C LEU A 53 -2.95 10.04 -10.29
N GLY A 54 -2.00 10.98 -10.39
CA GLY A 54 -2.30 12.37 -10.76
C GLY A 54 -2.87 13.23 -9.63
N SER A 55 -2.71 12.82 -8.37
CA SER A 55 -3.17 13.60 -7.21
C SER A 55 -2.57 15.00 -7.13
N THR A 56 -1.32 15.19 -7.56
CA THR A 56 -0.72 16.55 -7.67
C THR A 56 -1.48 17.43 -8.66
N LYS A 57 -1.83 16.88 -9.84
CA LYS A 57 -2.68 17.58 -10.83
C LYS A 57 -4.04 17.89 -10.21
N LEU A 58 -4.62 16.91 -9.52
CA LEU A 58 -5.91 17.04 -8.84
C LEU A 58 -5.91 18.17 -7.79
N ALA A 59 -4.85 18.27 -6.98
CA ALA A 59 -4.72 19.28 -5.94
C ALA A 59 -4.43 20.69 -6.49
N ARG A 60 -3.74 20.78 -7.63
CA ARG A 60 -3.37 22.05 -8.25
C ARG A 60 -4.47 22.64 -9.14
N ASP A 61 -5.10 21.80 -9.95
CA ASP A 61 -5.94 22.25 -11.07
C ASP A 61 -7.45 22.16 -10.76
N PHE A 62 -7.83 21.48 -9.67
CA PHE A 62 -9.24 21.29 -9.29
C PHE A 62 -9.54 21.86 -7.92
N ARG A 63 -10.82 22.17 -7.70
CA ARG A 63 -11.32 22.63 -6.41
C ARG A 63 -11.07 21.60 -5.30
N PRO A 64 -10.73 22.02 -4.06
CA PRO A 64 -10.50 21.09 -2.94
C PRO A 64 -11.66 20.11 -2.69
N GLU A 65 -12.90 20.53 -2.91
CA GLU A 65 -14.08 19.66 -2.73
C GLU A 65 -14.16 18.58 -3.82
N THR A 66 -13.73 18.89 -5.05
CA THR A 66 -13.61 17.90 -6.14
C THR A 66 -12.47 16.93 -5.83
N ALA A 67 -11.29 17.45 -5.46
CA ALA A 67 -10.15 16.63 -5.09
C ALA A 67 -10.49 15.67 -3.94
N GLY A 68 -11.15 16.20 -2.89
CA GLY A 68 -11.60 15.39 -1.75
C GLY A 68 -12.61 14.31 -2.14
N LYS A 69 -13.51 14.55 -3.09
CA LYS A 69 -14.43 13.50 -3.59
C LYS A 69 -13.68 12.37 -4.29
N VAL A 70 -12.73 12.70 -5.17
CA VAL A 70 -11.94 11.71 -5.91
C VAL A 70 -11.06 10.89 -4.97
N ILE A 71 -10.31 11.54 -4.07
CA ILE A 71 -9.42 10.86 -3.11
C ILE A 71 -10.24 9.93 -2.21
N ARG A 72 -11.34 10.43 -1.61
CA ARG A 72 -12.18 9.61 -0.72
C ARG A 72 -12.81 8.44 -1.45
N ALA A 73 -13.31 8.63 -2.68
CA ALA A 73 -13.89 7.54 -3.46
C ALA A 73 -12.84 6.46 -3.79
N SER A 74 -11.63 6.88 -4.20
CA SER A 74 -10.55 5.97 -4.56
C SER A 74 -10.05 5.18 -3.35
N LEU A 75 -9.71 5.87 -2.25
CA LEU A 75 -9.27 5.24 -1.02
C LEU A 75 -10.34 4.32 -0.43
N ARG A 76 -11.61 4.73 -0.42
CA ARG A 76 -12.70 3.90 0.09
C ARG A 76 -12.85 2.61 -0.72
N THR A 77 -12.76 2.69 -2.05
CA THR A 77 -12.81 1.53 -2.95
C THR A 77 -11.64 0.59 -2.67
N ALA A 78 -10.41 1.11 -2.63
CA ALA A 78 -9.22 0.32 -2.35
C ALA A 78 -9.29 -0.37 -0.98
N SER A 79 -9.61 0.36 0.09
CA SER A 79 -9.74 -0.19 1.44
C SER A 79 -10.82 -1.26 1.54
N THR A 80 -11.96 -1.07 0.85
CA THR A 80 -13.04 -2.05 0.84
C THR A 80 -12.60 -3.36 0.20
N ILE A 81 -11.88 -3.28 -0.92
CA ILE A 81 -11.38 -4.46 -1.64
C ILE A 81 -10.29 -5.16 -0.83
N ILE A 82 -9.34 -4.41 -0.24
CA ILE A 82 -8.29 -4.97 0.63
C ILE A 82 -8.92 -5.75 1.78
N LYS A 83 -9.89 -5.18 2.50
CA LYS A 83 -10.58 -5.86 3.61
C LYS A 83 -11.36 -7.09 3.13
N ARG A 84 -12.03 -7.01 1.97
CA ARG A 84 -12.75 -8.15 1.39
C ARG A 84 -11.84 -9.31 1.00
N GLN A 85 -10.59 -9.03 0.62
CA GLN A 85 -9.58 -10.05 0.33
C GLN A 85 -8.79 -10.48 1.58
N GLY A 86 -9.24 -10.11 2.78
CA GLY A 86 -8.63 -10.52 4.05
C GLY A 86 -7.37 -9.77 4.44
N GLY A 87 -7.08 -8.64 3.79
CA GLY A 87 -5.99 -7.74 4.20
C GLY A 87 -6.44 -6.78 5.30
N GLU A 88 -5.52 -6.38 6.17
CA GLU A 88 -5.75 -5.35 7.19
C GLU A 88 -5.26 -3.98 6.72
N ILE A 89 -6.05 -2.94 6.96
CA ILE A 89 -5.65 -1.56 6.63
C ILE A 89 -4.73 -1.06 7.72
N ARG A 90 -3.51 -0.68 7.33
CA ARG A 90 -2.48 -0.24 8.27
C ARG A 90 -2.41 1.28 8.39
N SER A 91 -2.34 1.98 7.27
CA SER A 91 -2.23 3.44 7.25
C SER A 91 -2.88 4.03 6.00
N TYR A 92 -3.20 5.31 6.09
CA TYR A 92 -3.50 6.18 4.96
C TYR A 92 -2.42 7.26 4.90
N ASP A 93 -1.69 7.30 3.78
CA ASP A 93 -0.58 8.23 3.59
C ASP A 93 -0.96 9.24 2.50
N GLY A 94 -1.81 10.21 2.89
CA GLY A 94 -2.38 11.18 1.98
C GLY A 94 -3.42 10.55 1.03
N ASP A 95 -3.02 10.34 -0.21
CA ASP A 95 -3.79 9.72 -1.30
C ASP A 95 -3.46 8.23 -1.51
N ARG A 96 -2.67 7.66 -0.60
CA ARG A 96 -2.30 6.24 -0.55
C ARG A 96 -2.97 5.49 0.57
N VAL A 97 -3.20 4.20 0.37
CA VAL A 97 -3.58 3.25 1.43
C VAL A 97 -2.63 2.06 1.46
N MET A 98 -2.25 1.67 2.67
CA MET A 98 -1.43 0.50 2.96
C MET A 98 -2.31 -0.65 3.49
N GLY A 99 -2.24 -1.80 2.83
CA GLY A 99 -2.79 -3.07 3.27
C GLY A 99 -1.70 -4.07 3.65
N ILE A 100 -1.92 -4.85 4.69
CA ILE A 100 -1.04 -5.96 5.10
C ILE A 100 -1.83 -7.27 5.03
N PHE A 101 -1.26 -8.26 4.35
CA PHE A 101 -1.83 -9.59 4.21
C PHE A 101 -0.90 -10.62 4.86
N ILE A 102 -1.49 -11.58 5.56
CA ILE A 102 -0.82 -12.64 6.31
C ILE A 102 -1.51 -13.99 6.06
N GLY A 103 -0.91 -15.08 6.52
CA GLY A 103 -1.39 -16.45 6.28
C GLY A 103 -0.95 -17.02 4.92
N ASP A 104 -1.40 -18.24 4.63
CA ASP A 104 -0.85 -19.05 3.53
C ASP A 104 -1.18 -18.48 2.14
N SER A 105 -2.33 -17.85 1.99
CA SER A 105 -2.79 -17.28 0.71
C SER A 105 -2.40 -15.80 0.51
N LYS A 106 -1.65 -15.20 1.45
CA LYS A 106 -1.36 -13.74 1.50
C LYS A 106 -0.94 -13.12 0.17
N ASN A 107 -0.08 -13.80 -0.59
CA ASN A 107 0.41 -13.31 -1.89
C ASN A 107 -0.71 -13.24 -2.93
N SER A 108 -1.47 -14.33 -3.05
CA SER A 108 -2.56 -14.44 -4.03
C SER A 108 -3.73 -13.51 -3.67
N SER A 109 -4.07 -13.40 -2.38
CA SER A 109 -5.11 -12.49 -1.90
C SER A 109 -4.75 -11.02 -2.14
N ALA A 110 -3.52 -10.61 -1.83
CA ALA A 110 -3.05 -9.24 -2.10
C ALA A 110 -3.06 -8.92 -3.60
N VAL A 111 -2.59 -9.85 -4.43
CA VAL A 111 -2.63 -9.69 -5.90
C VAL A 111 -4.06 -9.59 -6.42
N LYS A 112 -4.96 -10.46 -5.97
CA LYS A 112 -6.37 -10.39 -6.36
C LYS A 112 -6.99 -9.06 -5.96
N ALA A 113 -6.68 -8.56 -4.76
CA ALA A 113 -7.10 -7.23 -4.32
C ALA A 113 -6.62 -6.14 -5.28
N ALA A 114 -5.35 -6.15 -5.68
CA ALA A 114 -4.80 -5.16 -6.59
C ALA A 114 -5.45 -5.18 -7.99
N LEU A 115 -5.67 -6.37 -8.56
CA LEU A 115 -6.30 -6.52 -9.86
C LEU A 115 -7.79 -6.13 -9.82
N GLN A 116 -8.47 -6.36 -8.70
CA GLN A 116 -9.83 -5.86 -8.45
C GLN A 116 -9.86 -4.35 -8.24
N ILE A 117 -8.87 -3.75 -7.58
CA ILE A 117 -8.75 -2.29 -7.46
C ILE A 117 -8.64 -1.66 -8.85
N ASN A 118 -7.82 -2.23 -9.74
CA ASN A 118 -7.73 -1.76 -11.12
C ASN A 118 -9.08 -1.83 -11.86
N ALA A 119 -9.79 -2.95 -11.73
CA ALA A 119 -11.14 -3.11 -12.31
C ALA A 119 -12.12 -2.09 -11.75
N ALA A 120 -12.27 -1.99 -10.42
CA ALA A 120 -13.20 -1.09 -9.75
C ALA A 120 -12.93 0.39 -10.06
N MET A 121 -11.66 0.78 -10.17
CA MET A 121 -11.32 2.15 -10.53
C MET A 121 -11.83 2.53 -11.92
N GLN A 122 -11.70 1.63 -12.91
CA GLN A 122 -12.11 1.89 -14.29
C GLN A 122 -13.60 1.69 -14.53
N GLU A 123 -14.19 0.66 -13.93
CA GLU A 123 -15.56 0.21 -14.25
C GLU A 123 -16.61 0.83 -13.33
N ILE A 124 -16.23 1.30 -12.14
CA ILE A 124 -17.17 1.86 -11.16
C ILE A 124 -16.81 3.31 -10.82
N VAL A 125 -15.61 3.53 -10.28
CA VAL A 125 -15.23 4.83 -9.72
C VAL A 125 -15.15 5.89 -10.81
N GLN A 126 -14.48 5.58 -11.92
CA GLN A 126 -14.36 6.50 -13.05
C GLN A 126 -15.72 6.90 -13.62
N LEU A 127 -16.59 5.93 -13.92
CA LEU A 127 -17.91 6.20 -14.47
C LEU A 127 -18.75 7.07 -13.53
N ALA A 128 -18.76 6.75 -12.23
CA ALA A 128 -19.48 7.52 -11.23
C ALA A 128 -18.94 8.96 -11.11
N LEU A 129 -17.61 9.12 -11.09
CA LEU A 129 -16.97 10.42 -11.01
C LEU A 129 -17.27 11.26 -12.25
N TYR A 130 -17.15 10.73 -13.46
CA TYR A 130 -17.44 11.48 -14.69
C TYR A 130 -18.91 11.84 -14.81
N THR A 131 -19.82 10.94 -14.42
CA THR A 131 -21.26 11.22 -14.41
C THR A 131 -21.60 12.38 -13.47
N LYS A 132 -21.01 12.41 -12.26
CA LYS A 132 -21.35 13.41 -11.23
C LYS A 132 -20.48 14.67 -11.31
N LEU A 133 -19.32 14.60 -11.93
CA LEU A 133 -18.29 15.63 -12.02
C LEU A 133 -17.68 15.63 -13.45
N PRO A 134 -18.47 15.96 -14.49
CA PRO A 134 -18.05 15.82 -15.90
C PRO A 134 -16.84 16.68 -16.28
N HIS A 135 -16.54 17.73 -15.50
CA HIS A 135 -15.34 18.54 -15.69
C HIS A 135 -14.04 17.74 -15.44
N LEU A 136 -14.07 16.65 -14.66
CA LEU A 136 -12.90 15.78 -14.51
C LEU A 136 -12.46 15.21 -15.86
N GLU A 137 -13.41 14.70 -16.64
CA GLU A 137 -13.14 14.14 -17.97
C GLU A 137 -12.75 15.25 -18.96
N ARG A 138 -13.55 16.33 -19.00
CA ARG A 138 -13.31 17.48 -19.88
C ARG A 138 -11.92 18.09 -19.68
N ASP A 139 -11.46 18.18 -18.43
CA ASP A 139 -10.19 18.80 -18.07
C ASP A 139 -9.03 17.75 -18.03
N GLY A 140 -9.30 16.55 -18.57
CA GLY A 140 -8.31 15.51 -18.83
C GLY A 140 -7.74 14.86 -17.56
N PHE A 141 -8.55 14.69 -16.51
CA PHE A 141 -8.19 13.93 -15.32
C PHE A 141 -8.80 12.52 -15.38
N VAL A 142 -7.95 11.49 -15.29
CA VAL A 142 -8.38 10.09 -15.35
C VAL A 142 -8.12 9.41 -14.00
N PRO A 143 -9.16 9.13 -13.19
CA PRO A 143 -9.01 8.54 -11.85
C PRO A 143 -8.53 7.09 -11.97
N ARG A 144 -7.28 6.85 -11.59
CA ARG A 144 -6.64 5.54 -11.63
C ARG A 144 -5.79 5.35 -10.38
N MET A 145 -5.62 4.12 -9.92
CA MET A 145 -4.66 3.79 -8.89
C MET A 145 -3.53 2.94 -9.45
N SER A 146 -2.33 3.13 -8.92
CA SER A 146 -1.18 2.24 -9.13
C SER A 146 -0.96 1.47 -7.84
N VAL A 147 -0.79 0.15 -7.97
CA VAL A 147 -0.70 -0.76 -6.83
C VAL A 147 0.65 -1.47 -6.85
N GLY A 148 1.39 -1.37 -5.76
CA GLY A 148 2.67 -2.04 -5.55
C GLY A 148 2.57 -3.11 -4.47
N ILE A 149 3.14 -4.30 -4.72
CA ILE A 149 3.11 -5.42 -3.78
C ILE A 149 4.49 -6.04 -3.60
N ALA A 150 4.89 -6.22 -2.34
CA ALA A 150 6.10 -6.95 -1.98
C ALA A 150 5.84 -7.85 -0.76
N SER A 151 6.50 -8.99 -0.73
CA SER A 151 6.48 -9.94 0.39
C SER A 151 7.81 -9.91 1.12
N GLY A 152 7.77 -10.17 2.42
CA GLY A 152 8.97 -10.32 3.23
C GLY A 152 8.73 -10.02 4.70
N GLU A 153 9.80 -10.10 5.46
CA GLU A 153 9.81 -9.77 6.88
C GLU A 153 9.82 -8.24 7.08
N ALA A 154 9.08 -7.79 8.08
CA ALA A 154 9.19 -6.44 8.61
C ALA A 154 9.15 -6.45 10.13
N PHE A 155 9.85 -5.49 10.68
CA PHE A 155 9.88 -5.14 12.09
C PHE A 155 8.81 -4.08 12.36
N ILE A 156 7.76 -4.46 13.08
CA ILE A 156 6.65 -3.56 13.43
C ILE A 156 6.91 -2.96 14.81
N ALA A 157 7.12 -1.66 14.85
CA ALA A 157 7.35 -0.90 16.09
C ALA A 157 6.33 0.23 16.23
N ARG A 158 6.08 0.71 17.45
CA ARG A 158 5.25 1.89 17.69
C ARG A 158 6.12 3.13 17.79
N ALA A 159 5.76 4.18 17.05
CA ALA A 159 6.47 5.46 17.06
C ALA A 159 5.50 6.63 17.28
N GLY A 160 6.00 7.69 17.92
CA GLY A 160 5.23 8.90 18.22
C GLY A 160 5.31 9.30 19.69
N VAL A 161 4.34 10.08 20.14
CA VAL A 161 4.25 10.60 21.51
C VAL A 161 2.90 10.23 22.13
N ARG A 162 2.71 10.57 23.42
CA ARG A 162 1.43 10.37 24.10
C ARG A 162 0.30 10.99 23.27
N ASP A 163 -0.77 10.22 23.06
CA ASP A 163 -1.98 10.63 22.33
C ASP A 163 -1.79 10.91 20.83
N SER A 164 -0.58 10.72 20.29
CA SER A 164 -0.27 10.82 18.86
C SER A 164 0.84 9.84 18.48
N SER A 165 0.47 8.59 18.27
CA SER A 165 1.40 7.50 17.95
C SER A 165 0.76 6.49 17.01
N ASP A 166 1.57 5.85 16.19
CA ASP A 166 1.11 4.79 15.30
C ASP A 166 2.18 3.69 15.13
N LEU A 167 1.79 2.53 14.61
CA LEU A 167 2.78 1.50 14.24
C LEU A 167 3.42 1.82 12.89
N VAL A 168 4.73 1.61 12.84
CA VAL A 168 5.59 1.74 11.66
C VAL A 168 6.06 0.35 11.26
N SER A 169 5.94 0.03 9.96
CA SER A 169 6.50 -1.20 9.40
C SER A 169 7.88 -0.93 8.83
N ILE A 170 8.92 -1.47 9.46
CA ILE A 170 10.32 -1.26 9.10
C ILE A 170 10.84 -2.51 8.42
N GLY A 171 11.14 -2.43 7.12
CA GLY A 171 11.66 -3.57 6.38
C GLY A 171 11.72 -3.30 4.89
N ARG A 172 12.38 -4.21 4.16
CA ARG A 172 12.50 -4.10 2.71
C ARG A 172 11.14 -4.16 2.01
N ALA A 173 10.28 -5.10 2.43
CA ALA A 173 8.99 -5.33 1.79
C ALA A 173 8.05 -4.09 1.80
N PRO A 174 7.74 -3.44 2.95
CA PRO A 174 6.88 -2.26 2.94
C PRO A 174 7.46 -1.11 2.09
N ASN A 175 8.77 -0.87 2.14
CA ASN A 175 9.42 0.17 1.33
C ASN A 175 9.34 -0.14 -0.17
N VAL A 176 9.66 -1.37 -0.59
CA VAL A 176 9.57 -1.79 -1.99
C VAL A 176 8.13 -1.72 -2.50
N ALA A 177 7.14 -2.16 -1.71
CA ALA A 177 5.73 -2.07 -2.09
C ALA A 177 5.31 -0.60 -2.34
N ALA A 178 5.70 0.33 -1.47
CA ALA A 178 5.44 1.75 -1.66
C ALA A 178 6.12 2.30 -2.94
N LYS A 179 7.38 1.95 -3.20
CA LYS A 179 8.08 2.38 -4.42
C LYS A 179 7.49 1.79 -5.69
N LEU A 180 6.98 0.57 -5.63
CA LEU A 180 6.24 -0.04 -6.74
C LEU A 180 4.92 0.68 -7.01
N SER A 181 4.19 1.10 -5.98
CA SER A 181 2.96 1.89 -6.17
C SER A 181 3.23 3.26 -6.76
N ASP A 182 4.42 3.82 -6.52
CA ASP A 182 4.86 5.12 -7.05
C ASP A 182 5.22 5.08 -8.55
N ILE A 183 5.26 3.92 -9.20
CA ILE A 183 5.57 3.82 -10.65
C ILE A 183 4.52 4.58 -11.47
N ARG A 184 5.00 5.50 -12.33
CA ARG A 184 4.19 6.34 -13.24
C ARG A 184 4.60 6.09 -14.69
N GLU A 185 4.20 4.95 -15.25
CA GLU A 185 4.48 4.66 -16.66
C GLU A 185 3.27 4.87 -17.57
N PRO A 186 3.52 5.28 -18.84
CA PRO A 186 2.47 5.31 -19.85
C PRO A 186 1.93 3.90 -20.12
N GLY A 187 0.71 3.82 -20.63
CA GLY A 187 0.05 2.55 -20.95
C GLY A 187 -0.92 2.07 -19.85
N GLN A 188 -1.15 0.75 -19.81
CA GLN A 188 -2.26 0.14 -19.07
C GLN A 188 -1.84 -0.56 -17.77
N TYR A 189 -0.54 -0.73 -17.50
CA TYR A 189 -0.07 -1.44 -16.31
C TYR A 189 -0.36 -0.64 -15.03
N ARG A 190 -1.05 -1.26 -14.08
CA ARG A 190 -1.47 -0.63 -12.82
C ARG A 190 -1.16 -1.46 -11.58
N THR A 191 -0.65 -2.67 -11.76
CA THR A 191 -0.25 -3.53 -10.64
C THR A 191 1.18 -3.99 -10.87
N TYR A 192 2.03 -3.81 -9.86
CA TYR A 192 3.43 -4.17 -9.87
C TYR A 192 3.73 -5.02 -8.66
N ILE A 193 4.39 -6.17 -8.89
CA ILE A 193 4.76 -7.10 -7.82
C ILE A 193 6.22 -7.49 -7.92
N THR A 194 6.84 -7.76 -6.79
CA THR A 194 8.18 -8.38 -6.75
C THR A 194 8.14 -9.81 -7.27
N ALA A 195 9.28 -10.33 -7.74
CA ALA A 195 9.40 -11.72 -8.17
C ALA A 195 9.04 -12.73 -7.07
N ASP A 196 9.28 -12.42 -5.80
CA ASP A 196 8.97 -13.31 -4.69
C ASP A 196 7.46 -13.43 -4.44
N VAL A 197 6.71 -12.34 -4.64
CA VAL A 197 5.24 -12.41 -4.67
C VAL A 197 4.77 -13.30 -5.82
N TYR A 198 5.28 -13.07 -7.04
CA TYR A 198 4.87 -13.82 -8.23
C TYR A 198 5.10 -15.33 -8.08
N LYS A 199 6.27 -15.75 -7.56
CA LYS A 199 6.58 -17.17 -7.32
C LYS A 199 5.54 -17.86 -6.44
N MET A 200 5.07 -17.14 -5.41
CA MET A 200 4.13 -17.63 -4.41
C MET A 200 2.65 -17.50 -4.80
N LEU A 201 2.34 -17.02 -6.01
CA LEU A 201 0.95 -16.98 -6.49
C LEU A 201 0.46 -18.38 -6.84
N ASN A 202 -0.80 -18.64 -6.50
CA ASN A 202 -1.53 -19.77 -7.04
C ASN A 202 -1.80 -19.58 -8.54
N GLU A 203 -2.21 -20.64 -9.24
CA GLU A 203 -2.41 -20.62 -10.68
C GLU A 203 -3.47 -19.60 -11.11
N ALA A 204 -4.59 -19.50 -10.38
CA ALA A 204 -5.66 -18.55 -10.69
C ALA A 204 -5.16 -17.10 -10.62
N SER A 205 -4.22 -16.77 -9.73
CA SER A 205 -3.62 -15.45 -9.63
C SER A 205 -2.48 -15.19 -10.64
N LYS A 206 -2.05 -16.22 -11.38
CA LYS A 206 -1.06 -16.10 -12.47
C LYS A 206 -1.72 -16.04 -13.85
N LEU A 207 -2.70 -16.91 -14.09
CA LEU A 207 -3.24 -17.18 -15.41
C LEU A 207 -4.70 -16.73 -15.55
N SER A 208 -5.05 -16.22 -16.72
CA SER A 208 -6.42 -16.05 -17.20
C SER A 208 -6.58 -16.80 -18.51
N GLU A 209 -7.50 -17.74 -18.58
CA GLU A 209 -7.72 -18.58 -19.78
C GLU A 209 -6.43 -19.26 -20.29
N GLY A 210 -5.54 -19.65 -19.36
CA GLY A 210 -4.24 -20.27 -19.67
C GLY A 210 -3.14 -19.28 -20.08
N VAL A 211 -3.44 -17.98 -20.16
CA VAL A 211 -2.47 -16.93 -20.50
C VAL A 211 -1.97 -16.24 -19.23
N ASP A 212 -0.65 -16.07 -19.11
CA ASP A 212 -0.06 -15.33 -17.99
C ASP A 212 -0.49 -13.86 -18.01
N MET A 213 -1.05 -13.41 -16.89
CA MET A 213 -1.50 -12.02 -16.71
C MET A 213 -0.34 -11.05 -16.43
N TRP A 214 0.88 -11.55 -16.30
CA TRP A 214 2.04 -10.81 -15.82
C TRP A 214 3.16 -10.71 -16.85
N GLU A 215 3.69 -9.51 -17.02
CA GLU A 215 4.88 -9.25 -17.80
C GLU A 215 6.08 -9.04 -16.87
N ALA A 216 7.14 -9.83 -17.04
CA ALA A 216 8.37 -9.69 -16.27
C ALA A 216 9.28 -8.60 -16.85
N ARG A 217 9.92 -7.81 -15.98
CA ARG A 217 11.00 -6.88 -16.37
C ARG A 217 11.96 -6.64 -15.22
N ASN A 218 13.14 -6.10 -15.55
CA ASN A 218 14.04 -5.52 -14.55
C ASN A 218 13.70 -4.05 -14.36
N ALA A 219 13.77 -3.57 -13.11
CA ALA A 219 13.55 -2.18 -12.77
C ALA A 219 14.38 -1.82 -11.54
N GLU A 220 14.73 -0.54 -11.42
CA GLU A 220 15.24 0.03 -10.18
C GLU A 220 14.07 0.39 -9.26
N VAL A 221 14.05 -0.16 -8.05
CA VAL A 221 13.00 0.09 -7.07
C VAL A 221 13.66 0.41 -5.74
N GLY A 222 13.55 1.66 -5.31
CA GLY A 222 14.15 2.12 -4.05
C GLY A 222 15.69 2.04 -4.01
N GLY A 223 16.35 2.21 -5.17
CA GLY A 223 17.82 2.14 -5.29
C GLY A 223 18.37 0.72 -5.49
N GLU A 224 17.51 -0.29 -5.61
CA GLU A 224 17.89 -1.69 -5.86
C GLU A 224 17.41 -2.13 -7.25
N GLN A 225 18.31 -2.75 -8.03
CA GLN A 225 17.95 -3.41 -9.28
C GLN A 225 17.30 -4.75 -8.98
N MET A 226 16.06 -4.94 -9.40
CA MET A 226 15.34 -6.19 -9.16
C MET A 226 14.41 -6.58 -10.31
N ARG A 227 14.10 -7.88 -10.37
CA ARG A 227 13.07 -8.41 -11.26
C ARG A 227 11.70 -8.17 -10.66
N ILE A 228 10.84 -7.51 -11.41
CA ILE A 228 9.44 -7.25 -11.05
C ILE A 228 8.52 -7.80 -12.13
N TYR A 229 7.25 -7.93 -11.79
CA TYR A 229 6.19 -8.30 -12.69
C TYR A 229 5.14 -7.19 -12.70
N ARG A 230 4.61 -6.86 -13.88
CA ARG A 230 3.56 -5.86 -14.05
C ARG A 230 2.33 -6.46 -14.72
N SER A 231 1.15 -5.99 -14.33
CA SER A 231 -0.11 -6.41 -14.93
C SER A 231 -1.03 -5.22 -15.18
N SER A 232 -1.72 -5.29 -16.31
CA SER A 232 -2.85 -4.43 -16.67
C SER A 232 -4.19 -5.15 -16.47
N TYR A 233 -4.16 -6.41 -16.03
CA TYR A 233 -5.34 -7.25 -15.90
C TYR A 233 -6.35 -6.64 -14.92
N ARG A 234 -7.63 -6.89 -15.20
CA ARG A 234 -8.77 -6.41 -14.41
C ARG A 234 -9.54 -7.63 -13.95
N TRP A 235 -9.51 -7.87 -12.64
CA TRP A 235 -10.21 -9.01 -12.05
C TRP A 235 -11.65 -8.63 -11.72
N SER A 236 -12.60 -9.49 -12.11
CA SER A 236 -14.03 -9.29 -11.85
C SER A 236 -14.36 -9.05 -10.37
N LEU A 237 -15.32 -8.17 -10.11
CA LEU A 237 -15.71 -7.75 -8.77
C LEU A 237 -16.76 -8.65 -8.12
#